data_AF-A0A932NYD8-F1
#
_entry.id   AF-A0A932NYD8-F1
#
_cell.length_a   1.000
_cell.length_b   1.000
_cell.length_c   1.000
_cell.angle_alpha   90.00
_cell.angle_beta   90.00
_cell.angle_gamma   90.00
#
_symmetry.space_group_name_H-M   'P 1'
#
loop_
_entity.id
_entity.type
_entity.pdbx_description
1 polymer ?
#
loop_
_entity_poly.entity_id
_entity_poly.type
_entity_poly.pdbx_seq_one_letter_code
_entity_poly.pdbx_strand_id
1 'polypeptide(L)'
;MYTKLKQREEGFSIIEVLIVLAIAGLIMLIVFLAVPALQRNSRNTQRRSQVAGYLGATTEFMSNNNGALPTTVAHATTINGLAADSIMTEPTVAPAVGAQAGVISNNGPFQLVTAAKCDTATIGNTIAGPARAVALRFATENSTGGNVPQCQEG
;
A
#
# COMPACT_ATOMS: atom_id res chain seq x y z
N MET A 1 22.05 -3.46 72.85
CA MET A 1 22.87 -4.36 72.04
C MET A 1 22.15 -4.56 70.72
N TYR A 2 22.56 -3.87 69.65
CA TYR A 2 21.91 -3.96 68.33
C TYR A 2 22.60 -5.04 67.51
N THR A 3 21.89 -6.15 67.28
CA THR A 3 22.40 -7.27 66.48
C THR A 3 22.15 -6.97 65.00
N LYS A 4 23.22 -6.73 64.23
CA LYS A 4 23.11 -6.62 62.76
C LYS A 4 22.66 -7.97 62.18
N LEU A 5 21.49 -7.98 61.57
CA LEU A 5 21.04 -9.08 60.72
C LEU A 5 21.87 -9.06 59.43
N LYS A 6 22.64 -10.14 59.20
CA LYS A 6 23.46 -10.32 58.00
C LYS A 6 22.52 -10.70 56.84
N GLN A 7 22.22 -9.76 55.95
CA GLN A 7 21.52 -10.05 54.70
C GLN A 7 22.42 -10.92 53.82
N ARG A 8 21.93 -12.11 53.43
CA ARG A 8 22.56 -12.91 52.37
C ARG A 8 22.31 -12.18 51.06
N GLU A 9 23.37 -11.70 50.41
CA GLU A 9 23.29 -11.26 49.03
C GLU A 9 23.10 -12.52 48.17
N GLU A 10 21.86 -12.79 47.79
CA GLU A 10 21.51 -13.84 46.84
C GLU A 10 21.94 -13.36 45.46
N GLY A 11 23.15 -13.74 45.06
CA GLY A 11 23.68 -13.46 43.74
C GLY A 11 22.83 -14.12 42.65
N PHE A 12 22.54 -13.37 41.59
CA PHE A 12 21.84 -13.83 40.40
C PHE A 12 22.60 -14.99 39.75
N SER A 13 21.97 -16.16 39.57
CA SER A 13 22.67 -17.35 39.10
C SER A 13 22.99 -17.26 37.60
N ILE A 14 24.13 -17.80 37.16
CA ILE A 14 24.48 -17.89 35.73
C ILE A 14 23.40 -18.62 34.95
N ILE A 15 22.80 -19.66 35.52
CA ILE A 15 21.72 -20.40 34.86
C ILE A 15 20.48 -19.51 34.64
N GLU A 16 20.22 -18.60 35.56
CA GLU A 16 19.09 -17.67 35.51
C GLU A 16 19.30 -16.65 34.38
N VAL A 17 20.51 -16.09 34.26
CA VAL A 17 20.86 -15.20 33.13
C VAL A 17 20.72 -15.93 31.79
N LEU A 18 21.19 -17.16 31.70
CA LEU A 18 21.15 -17.93 30.45
C LEU A 18 19.71 -18.21 29.98
N ILE A 19 18.80 -18.54 30.91
CA ILE A 19 17.39 -18.75 30.56
C ILE A 19 16.75 -17.44 30.07
N VAL A 20 17.04 -16.31 30.72
CA VAL A 20 16.53 -15.00 30.31
C VAL A 20 17.03 -14.62 28.92
N LEU A 21 18.33 -14.79 28.65
CA LEU A 21 18.91 -14.50 27.34
C LEU A 21 18.36 -15.40 26.24
N ALA A 22 18.12 -16.67 26.53
CA ALA A 22 17.53 -17.61 25.57
C ALA A 22 16.09 -17.20 25.18
N ILE A 23 15.25 -16.87 26.16
CA ILE A 23 13.88 -16.41 25.91
C ILE A 23 13.89 -15.05 25.18
N ALA A 24 14.75 -14.12 25.61
CA ALA A 24 14.89 -12.82 24.95
C ALA A 24 15.35 -12.96 23.48
N GLY A 25 16.30 -13.86 23.19
CA GLY A 25 16.75 -14.16 21.84
C GLY A 25 15.64 -14.73 20.95
N LEU A 26 14.82 -15.64 21.49
CA LEU A 26 13.68 -16.21 20.76
C LEU A 26 12.62 -15.15 20.43
N ILE A 27 12.28 -14.29 21.39
CA ILE A 27 11.32 -13.20 21.18
C ILE A 27 11.83 -12.23 20.11
N MET A 28 13.11 -11.83 20.17
CA MET A 28 13.71 -10.93 19.18
C MET A 28 13.64 -11.49 17.76
N LEU A 29 13.87 -12.80 17.59
CA LEU A 29 13.73 -13.45 16.28
C LEU A 29 12.32 -13.29 15.72
N ILE A 30 11.29 -13.56 16.52
CA ILE A 30 9.89 -13.43 16.08
C ILE A 30 9.57 -11.97 15.72
N VAL A 31 9.98 -11.02 16.57
CA VAL A 31 9.72 -9.59 16.36
C VAL A 31 10.36 -9.10 15.06
N PHE A 32 11.61 -9.49 14.78
CA PHE A 32 12.30 -9.08 13.57
C PHE A 32 11.70 -9.65 12.29
N LEU A 33 11.06 -10.81 12.34
CA LEU A 33 10.34 -11.37 11.19
C LEU A 33 8.94 -10.76 11.05
N ALA A 34 8.24 -10.54 12.17
CA ALA A 34 6.82 -10.14 12.18
C ALA A 34 6.61 -8.65 11.90
N VAL A 35 7.40 -7.76 12.52
CA VAL A 35 7.25 -6.29 12.35
C VAL A 35 7.34 -5.83 10.90
N PRO A 36 8.37 -6.22 10.10
CA PRO A 36 8.44 -5.78 8.71
C PRO A 36 7.29 -6.34 7.86
N ALA A 37 6.79 -7.55 8.18
CA ALA A 37 5.62 -8.12 7.50
C ALA A 37 4.35 -7.31 7.79
N LEU A 38 4.13 -6.92 9.05
CA LEU A 38 2.98 -6.10 9.44
C LEU A 38 3.01 -4.72 8.79
N GLN A 39 4.18 -4.08 8.74
CA GLN A 39 4.35 -2.78 8.09
C GLN A 39 3.97 -2.84 6.60
N ARG A 40 4.39 -3.89 5.88
CA ARG A 40 4.00 -4.11 4.48
C ARG A 40 2.48 -4.28 4.32
N ASN A 41 1.86 -5.10 5.17
CA ASN A 41 0.42 -5.32 5.12
C ASN A 41 -0.37 -4.03 5.37
N SER A 42 0.09 -3.20 6.31
CA SER A 42 -0.50 -1.87 6.57
C SER A 42 -0.40 -0.97 5.34
N ARG A 43 0.79 -0.85 4.73
CA ARG A 43 0.99 -0.05 3.50
C ARG A 43 0.15 -0.53 2.32
N ASN A 44 0.05 -1.84 2.13
CA ASN A 44 -0.79 -2.42 1.07
C ASN A 44 -2.27 -2.11 1.29
N THR A 45 -2.74 -2.16 2.54
CA THR A 45 -4.12 -1.81 2.90
C THR A 45 -4.39 -0.33 2.66
N GLN A 46 -3.47 0.54 3.09
CA GLN A 46 -3.54 1.97 2.85
C GLN A 46 -3.63 2.29 1.36
N ARG A 47 -2.78 1.68 0.53
CA ARG A 47 -2.81 1.87 -0.93
C ARG A 47 -4.13 1.44 -1.57
N ARG A 48 -4.69 0.29 -1.17
CA ARG A 48 -6.00 -0.15 -1.68
C ARG A 48 -7.12 0.83 -1.31
N SER A 49 -7.10 1.35 -0.08
CA SER A 49 -8.06 2.36 0.36
C SER A 49 -7.93 3.67 -0.42
N GLN A 50 -6.70 4.10 -0.70
CA GLN A 50 -6.42 5.30 -1.49
C GLN A 50 -6.91 5.16 -2.94
N VAL A 51 -6.64 4.01 -3.58
CA VAL A 51 -7.15 3.70 -4.92
C VAL A 51 -8.68 3.74 -4.96
N ALA A 52 -9.35 3.17 -3.96
CA ALA A 52 -10.81 3.24 -3.87
C ALA A 52 -11.31 4.69 -3.72
N GLY A 53 -10.65 5.49 -2.89
CA GLY A 53 -10.95 6.92 -2.75
C GLY A 53 -10.75 7.69 -4.06
N TYR A 54 -9.66 7.42 -4.78
CA TYR A 54 -9.37 8.06 -6.06
C TYR A 54 -10.35 7.67 -7.17
N LEU A 55 -10.81 6.41 -7.22
CA LEU A 55 -11.90 6.03 -8.12
C LEU A 55 -13.18 6.80 -7.78
N GLY A 56 -13.51 6.96 -6.50
CA GLY A 56 -14.63 7.80 -6.07
C GLY A 56 -14.49 9.27 -6.52
N ALA A 57 -13.30 9.84 -6.41
CA ALA A 57 -13.03 11.19 -6.92
C ALA A 57 -13.11 11.28 -8.45
N THR A 58 -12.70 10.21 -9.14
CA THR A 58 -12.80 10.11 -10.61
C THR A 58 -14.25 10.04 -11.07
N THR A 59 -15.09 9.24 -10.40
CA THR A 59 -16.52 9.15 -10.71
C THR A 59 -17.25 10.46 -10.39
N GLU A 60 -16.88 11.14 -9.30
CA GLU A 60 -17.37 12.47 -8.97
C GLU A 60 -16.98 13.50 -10.05
N PHE A 61 -15.73 13.48 -10.51
CA PHE A 61 -15.30 14.31 -11.64
C PHE A 61 -16.14 14.04 -12.89
N MET A 62 -16.32 12.77 -13.26
CA MET A 62 -17.15 12.41 -14.41
C MET A 62 -18.59 12.88 -14.26
N SER A 63 -19.18 12.74 -13.06
CA SER A 63 -20.52 13.23 -12.74
C SER A 63 -20.64 14.75 -12.97
N ASN A 64 -19.67 15.50 -12.47
CA ASN A 64 -19.63 16.96 -12.59
C ASN A 64 -19.29 17.48 -13.99
N ASN A 65 -18.76 16.62 -14.87
CA ASN A 65 -18.34 16.98 -16.23
C ASN A 65 -19.14 16.23 -17.30
N ASN A 66 -20.45 16.03 -17.07
CA ASN A 66 -21.38 15.43 -18.05
C ASN A 66 -20.96 14.03 -18.56
N GLY A 67 -20.28 13.26 -17.71
CA GLY A 67 -19.75 11.93 -18.04
C GLY A 67 -18.49 11.96 -18.91
N ALA A 68 -17.82 13.11 -19.04
CA ALA A 68 -16.55 13.22 -19.73
C ALA A 68 -15.45 12.48 -18.97
N LEU A 69 -14.68 11.67 -19.68
CA LEU A 69 -13.54 10.96 -19.11
C LEU A 69 -12.37 11.92 -18.83
N PRO A 70 -11.59 11.65 -17.77
CA PRO A 70 -10.35 12.37 -17.55
C PRO A 70 -9.30 11.95 -18.60
N THR A 71 -9.00 12.80 -19.57
CA THR A 71 -8.05 12.51 -20.66
C THR A 71 -6.92 13.53 -20.75
N THR A 72 -6.93 14.55 -19.88
CA THR A 72 -5.93 15.62 -19.87
C THR A 72 -5.27 15.72 -18.49
N VAL A 73 -4.08 16.32 -18.47
CA VAL A 73 -3.36 16.62 -17.21
C VAL A 73 -4.21 17.47 -16.27
N ALA A 74 -5.00 18.42 -16.80
CA ALA A 74 -5.87 19.28 -15.99
C ALA A 74 -7.01 18.48 -15.30
N HIS A 75 -7.52 17.43 -15.95
CA HIS A 75 -8.50 16.55 -15.34
C HIS A 75 -7.86 15.75 -14.21
N ALA A 76 -6.66 15.21 -14.43
CA ALA A 76 -5.87 14.54 -13.40
C ALA A 76 -5.62 15.43 -12.17
N THR A 77 -5.19 16.69 -12.35
CA THR A 77 -4.96 17.62 -11.23
C THR A 77 -6.25 17.93 -10.47
N THR A 78 -7.38 18.03 -11.16
CA THR A 78 -8.69 18.25 -10.53
C THR A 78 -9.08 17.06 -9.66
N ILE A 79 -8.96 15.83 -10.18
CA ILE A 79 -9.29 14.61 -9.44
C ILE A 79 -8.35 14.44 -8.24
N ASN A 80 -7.05 14.71 -8.39
CA ASN A 80 -6.11 14.72 -7.28
C ASN A 80 -6.54 15.67 -6.14
N GLY A 81 -7.05 16.86 -6.49
CA GLY A 81 -7.62 17.80 -5.52
C GLY A 81 -8.89 17.27 -4.84
N LEU A 82 -9.78 16.60 -5.59
CA LEU A 82 -11.01 15.99 -5.07
C LEU A 82 -10.73 14.78 -4.17
N ALA A 83 -9.71 13.98 -4.48
CA ALA A 83 -9.33 12.81 -3.70
C ALA A 83 -8.73 13.18 -2.33
N ALA A 84 -8.23 14.42 -2.18
CA ALA A 84 -7.58 14.94 -0.97
C ALA A 84 -6.50 14.00 -0.38
N ASP A 85 -5.88 13.18 -1.22
CA ASP A 85 -4.88 12.18 -0.82
C ASP A 85 -3.48 12.79 -0.94
N SER A 86 -2.74 12.80 0.16
CA SER A 86 -1.45 13.49 0.29
C SER A 86 -0.24 12.59 0.10
N ILE A 87 -0.44 11.28 -0.16
CA ILE A 87 0.66 10.30 -0.19
C ILE A 87 0.83 9.65 -1.57
N MET A 88 -0.25 9.53 -2.35
CA MET A 88 -0.23 8.97 -3.71
C MET A 88 -1.08 9.87 -4.61
N THR A 89 -0.49 10.39 -5.68
CA THR A 89 -1.13 11.30 -6.62
C THR A 89 -0.96 10.68 -8.00
N GLU A 90 -1.93 10.79 -8.91
CA GLU A 90 -1.65 10.44 -10.30
C GLU A 90 -0.43 11.26 -10.74
N PRO A 91 0.54 10.69 -11.48
CA PRO A 91 1.56 11.54 -12.10
C PRO A 91 0.84 12.65 -12.89
N THR A 92 1.37 13.88 -12.87
CA THR A 92 0.87 15.01 -13.69
C THR A 92 1.19 14.81 -15.18
N VAL A 93 0.75 13.67 -15.71
CA VAL A 93 0.68 13.33 -17.12
C VAL A 93 -0.80 13.10 -17.45
N ALA A 94 -1.13 13.06 -18.74
CA ALA A 94 -2.49 12.75 -19.14
C ALA A 94 -2.81 11.28 -18.75
N PRO A 95 -4.03 11.00 -18.27
CA PRO A 95 -4.46 9.64 -18.00
C PRO A 95 -4.28 8.76 -19.24
N ALA A 96 -3.83 7.54 -19.03
CA ALA A 96 -3.66 6.59 -20.12
C ALA A 96 -5.03 6.15 -20.67
N VAL A 97 -5.04 5.54 -21.87
CA VAL A 97 -6.28 5.11 -22.53
C VAL A 97 -6.15 3.66 -22.99
N GLY A 98 -7.22 2.89 -22.83
CA GLY A 98 -7.33 1.54 -23.37
C GLY A 98 -6.39 0.53 -22.71
N ALA A 99 -5.79 -0.35 -23.52
CA ALA A 99 -4.95 -1.43 -22.99
C ALA A 99 -3.58 -0.90 -22.52
N GLN A 100 -3.24 -1.19 -21.27
CA GLN A 100 -1.95 -0.83 -20.67
C GLN A 100 -1.31 -2.05 -20.01
N ALA A 101 -0.02 -2.22 -20.27
CA ALA A 101 0.80 -3.29 -19.71
C ALA A 101 2.10 -2.72 -19.12
N GLY A 102 2.76 -3.50 -18.28
CA GLY A 102 4.06 -3.15 -17.69
C GLY A 102 4.04 -2.99 -16.18
N VAL A 103 5.22 -2.95 -15.58
CA VAL A 103 5.41 -2.95 -14.13
C VAL A 103 5.11 -1.58 -13.56
N ILE A 104 4.17 -1.50 -12.60
CA ILE A 104 4.00 -0.34 -11.73
C ILE A 104 4.77 -0.59 -10.43
N SER A 105 5.46 0.42 -9.93
CA SER A 105 6.26 0.33 -8.71
C SER A 105 5.42 0.62 -7.48
N ASN A 106 5.70 -0.07 -6.38
CA ASN A 106 5.09 0.17 -5.07
C ASN A 106 5.43 1.54 -4.46
N ASN A 107 6.51 2.15 -4.93
CA ASN A 107 6.92 3.52 -4.58
C ASN A 107 6.55 4.54 -5.68
N GLY A 108 5.91 4.07 -6.75
CA GLY A 108 5.45 4.92 -7.84
C GLY A 108 3.98 5.31 -7.64
N PRO A 109 3.53 6.35 -8.33
CA PRO A 109 2.14 6.74 -8.30
C PRO A 109 1.24 5.69 -8.97
N PHE A 110 -0.06 5.71 -8.68
CA PHE A 110 -1.04 4.95 -9.46
C PHE A 110 -1.19 5.54 -10.87
N GLN A 111 -1.62 4.73 -11.82
CA GLN A 111 -1.89 5.14 -13.19
C GLN A 111 -3.38 5.03 -13.48
N LEU A 112 -4.03 6.16 -13.75
CA LEU A 112 -5.40 6.19 -14.23
C LEU A 112 -5.43 5.80 -15.71
N VAL A 113 -6.32 4.86 -16.04
CA VAL A 113 -6.54 4.40 -17.40
C VAL A 113 -8.01 4.53 -17.73
N THR A 114 -8.32 5.28 -18.78
CA THR A 114 -9.69 5.52 -19.26
C THR A 114 -10.02 4.66 -20.46
N ALA A 115 -11.32 4.48 -20.74
CA ALA A 115 -11.83 3.56 -21.76
C ALA A 115 -11.25 2.13 -21.62
N ALA A 116 -11.08 1.70 -20.37
CA ALA A 116 -10.35 0.50 -20.02
C ALA A 116 -11.02 -0.26 -18.88
N LYS A 117 -10.77 -1.56 -18.85
CA LYS A 117 -11.17 -2.47 -17.77
C LYS A 117 -9.97 -3.33 -17.38
N CYS A 118 -10.01 -3.97 -16.23
CA CYS A 118 -8.92 -4.82 -15.78
C CYS A 118 -8.80 -6.07 -16.64
N ASP A 119 -7.57 -6.46 -16.95
CA ASP A 119 -7.29 -7.70 -17.67
C ASP A 119 -7.42 -8.90 -16.73
N THR A 120 -8.27 -9.85 -17.11
CA THR A 120 -8.46 -11.11 -16.37
C THR A 120 -7.37 -12.14 -16.68
N ALA A 121 -6.65 -12.00 -17.80
CA ALA A 121 -5.57 -12.90 -18.21
C ALA A 121 -4.23 -12.51 -17.57
N THR A 122 -3.95 -11.21 -17.47
CA THR A 122 -2.69 -10.70 -16.90
C THR A 122 -2.98 -9.71 -15.77
N ILE A 123 -2.78 -10.13 -14.52
CA ILE A 123 -3.05 -9.31 -13.33
C ILE A 123 -2.30 -7.97 -13.40
N GLY A 124 -3.04 -6.89 -13.15
CA GLY A 124 -2.49 -5.54 -13.10
C GLY A 124 -2.33 -4.88 -14.47
N ASN A 125 -2.67 -5.56 -15.55
CA ASN A 125 -2.86 -4.93 -16.86
C ASN A 125 -4.30 -4.45 -17.02
N THR A 126 -4.49 -3.63 -18.04
CA THR A 126 -5.81 -3.22 -18.51
C THR A 126 -5.98 -3.62 -19.96
N ILE A 127 -7.22 -3.86 -20.36
CA ILE A 127 -7.64 -4.06 -21.75
C ILE A 127 -8.68 -3.00 -22.12
N ALA A 128 -8.95 -2.87 -23.41
CA ALA A 128 -10.00 -1.97 -23.89
C ALA A 128 -11.34 -2.28 -23.21
N GLY A 129 -11.95 -1.24 -22.65
CA GLY A 129 -13.23 -1.28 -21.97
C GLY A 129 -14.28 -0.43 -22.68
N PRO A 130 -15.50 -0.36 -22.12
CA PRO A 130 -16.53 0.57 -22.57
C PRO A 130 -16.02 2.02 -22.61
N ALA A 131 -16.62 2.85 -23.46
CA ALA A 131 -16.19 4.23 -23.70
C ALA A 131 -16.27 5.18 -22.48
N ARG A 132 -16.85 4.73 -21.36
CA ARG A 132 -16.91 5.48 -20.09
C ARG A 132 -16.30 4.69 -18.92
N ALA A 133 -15.68 3.55 -19.18
CA ALA A 133 -15.06 2.76 -18.13
C ALA A 133 -13.71 3.38 -17.73
N VAL A 134 -13.39 3.30 -16.44
CA VAL A 134 -12.10 3.70 -15.89
C VAL A 134 -11.53 2.57 -15.07
N ALA A 135 -10.21 2.41 -15.13
CA ALA A 135 -9.47 1.47 -14.32
C ALA A 135 -8.21 2.15 -13.78
N LEU A 136 -7.88 1.85 -12.53
CA LEU A 136 -6.64 2.26 -11.91
C LEU A 136 -5.68 1.09 -11.86
N ARG A 137 -4.44 1.34 -12.29
CA ARG A 137 -3.33 0.42 -12.13
C ARG A 137 -2.44 0.91 -11.00
N PHE A 138 -2.05 0.01 -10.11
CA PHE A 138 -1.17 0.31 -8.99
C PHE A 138 -0.35 -0.94 -8.64
N ALA A 139 0.50 -0.86 -7.62
CA ALA A 139 1.21 -2.02 -7.14
C ALA A 139 1.03 -2.20 -5.63
N THR A 140 1.11 -3.45 -5.18
CA THR A 140 1.23 -3.85 -3.77
C THR A 140 2.51 -4.65 -3.52
N GLU A 141 3.02 -4.66 -2.30
CA GLU A 141 4.23 -5.39 -1.90
C GLU A 141 3.92 -6.86 -1.62
N ASN A 142 4.73 -7.79 -2.13
CA ASN A 142 4.68 -9.20 -1.73
C ASN A 142 5.47 -9.46 -0.43
N SER A 143 5.54 -10.73 0.00
CA SER A 143 6.28 -11.16 1.19
C SER A 143 7.80 -10.95 1.11
N THR A 144 8.37 -10.83 -0.09
CA THR A 144 9.79 -10.54 -0.35
C THR A 144 10.06 -9.05 -0.62
N GLY A 145 9.05 -8.18 -0.54
CA GLY A 145 9.14 -6.75 -0.89
C GLY A 145 9.09 -6.44 -2.38
N GLY A 146 8.86 -7.43 -3.23
CA GLY A 146 8.66 -7.27 -4.67
C GLY A 146 7.32 -6.61 -5.04
N ASN A 147 7.30 -5.98 -6.23
CA ASN A 147 6.10 -5.34 -6.78
C ASN A 147 5.12 -6.36 -7.35
N VAL A 148 3.90 -6.36 -6.82
CA VAL A 148 2.76 -7.11 -7.36
C VAL A 148 1.83 -6.11 -8.03
N PRO A 149 1.76 -6.09 -9.37
CA PRO A 149 0.87 -5.18 -10.07
C PRO A 149 -0.58 -5.54 -9.76
N GLN A 150 -1.43 -4.52 -9.66
CA GLN A 150 -2.84 -4.62 -9.33
C GLN A 150 -3.63 -3.71 -10.25
N CYS A 151 -4.88 -4.09 -10.53
CA CYS A 151 -5.82 -3.27 -11.27
C CYS A 151 -7.15 -3.26 -10.53
N GLN A 152 -7.80 -2.11 -10.48
CA GLN A 152 -9.13 -1.95 -9.92
C GLN A 152 -9.99 -1.09 -10.84
N GLU A 153 -11.19 -1.56 -11.14
CA GLU A 153 -12.18 -0.87 -11.96
C GLU A 153 -12.99 0.11 -11.10
N GLY A 154 -13.39 1.23 -11.70
CA GLY A 154 -14.25 2.26 -11.10
C GLY A 154 -15.69 2.19 -11.53
#